data_AF-A0A1F9QRI7-F1
#
_entry.id   AF-A0A1F9QRI7-F1
#
_cell.length_a   1.000
_cell.length_b   1.000
_cell.length_c   1.000
_cell.angle_alpha   90.00
_cell.angle_beta   90.00
_cell.angle_gamma   90.00
#
_symmetry.space_group_name_H-M   'P 1'
#
loop_
_entity.id
_entity.type
_entity.pdbx_description
1 polymer ?
#
loop_
_entity_poly.entity_id
_entity_poly.type
_entity_poly.pdbx_seq_one_letter_code
_entity_poly.pdbx_strand_id
1 'polypeptide(L)'
;MAKMEHQLMLIASLRAFTGEIPAAYASQKEFFITSLQNMAEHLYNLQKETLKETCESFDVQLGKGKITEKEIAKLKDALDKLISDKDFRMVCAGMTGSKELIKKRLSALRPVSLTGEARKAGAGAADAERRIMETYARLRFQPLAEQMNAAPNDRVIDEALMKARAEVAEYCCLYHVPLNEDDTLTPFSLSCVDAAIAACYRLLSNLHKALGTGIAER
;
A
#
# COMPACT_ATOMS: atom_id res chain seq x y z
N MET A 1 -9.74 8.77 17.04
CA MET A 1 -9.35 7.47 17.64
C MET A 1 -9.12 6.40 16.58
N ALA A 2 -9.97 6.27 15.55
CA ALA A 2 -9.82 5.25 14.49
C ALA A 2 -8.46 5.22 13.77
N LYS A 3 -7.82 6.37 13.49
CA LYS A 3 -6.51 6.41 12.82
C LYS A 3 -5.42 5.67 13.58
N MET A 4 -5.31 5.92 14.89
CA MET A 4 -4.30 5.29 15.76
C MET A 4 -4.52 3.77 15.82
N GLU A 5 -5.77 3.34 15.93
CA GLU A 5 -6.14 1.92 15.90
C GLU A 5 -5.69 1.25 14.59
N HIS A 6 -6.00 1.84 13.42
CA HIS A 6 -5.56 1.31 12.13
C HIS A 6 -4.04 1.27 11.98
N GLN A 7 -3.33 2.25 12.54
CA GLN A 7 -1.87 2.25 12.57
C GLN A 7 -1.31 1.11 13.42
N LEU A 8 -1.80 0.95 14.65
CA LEU A 8 -1.37 -0.13 15.55
C LEU A 8 -1.63 -1.50 14.91
N MET A 9 -2.83 -1.69 14.34
CA MET A 9 -3.19 -2.95 13.68
C MET A 9 -2.33 -3.22 12.43
N LEU A 10 -2.02 -2.19 11.63
CA LEU A 10 -1.12 -2.35 10.47
C LEU A 10 0.30 -2.71 10.91
N ILE A 11 0.84 -2.04 11.93
CA ILE A 11 2.19 -2.31 12.47
C ILE A 11 2.25 -3.72 13.05
N ALA A 12 1.26 -4.11 13.85
CA ALA A 12 1.18 -5.46 14.41
C ALA A 12 1.10 -6.52 13.30
N SER A 13 0.30 -6.26 12.26
CA SER A 13 0.17 -7.16 11.12
C SER A 13 1.46 -7.26 10.31
N LEU A 14 2.17 -6.15 10.08
CA LEU A 14 3.47 -6.14 9.41
C LEU A 14 4.51 -6.92 10.20
N ARG A 15 4.58 -6.71 11.53
CA ARG A 15 5.49 -7.42 12.43
C ARG A 15 5.21 -8.93 12.44
N ALA A 16 3.95 -9.32 12.48
CA ALA A 16 3.56 -10.72 12.37
C ALA A 16 3.92 -11.29 10.98
N PHE A 17 3.63 -10.53 9.91
CA PHE A 17 3.92 -10.95 8.55
C PHE A 17 5.41 -11.16 8.29
N THR A 18 6.30 -10.36 8.89
CA THR A 18 7.76 -10.51 8.72
C THR A 18 8.41 -11.44 9.74
N GLY A 19 7.66 -11.91 10.75
CA GLY A 19 8.16 -12.77 11.83
C GLY A 19 7.94 -14.28 11.63
N GLU A 20 7.80 -15.04 12.72
CA GLU A 20 7.47 -16.47 12.66
C GLU A 20 5.99 -16.68 12.30
N ILE A 21 5.66 -17.83 11.67
CA ILE A 21 4.26 -18.18 11.43
C ILE A 21 3.57 -18.53 12.75
N PRO A 22 2.41 -17.93 13.06
CA PRO A 22 1.61 -18.38 14.19
C PRO A 22 1.10 -19.81 13.98
N ALA A 23 1.15 -20.63 15.04
CA ALA A 23 0.73 -22.04 15.00
C ALA A 23 -0.74 -22.28 14.58
N ALA A 24 -1.55 -21.23 14.52
CA ALA A 24 -2.96 -21.30 14.09
C ALA A 24 -3.13 -21.50 12.58
N TYR A 25 -2.11 -21.27 11.76
CA TYR A 25 -2.19 -21.38 10.29
C TYR A 25 -1.72 -22.76 9.82
N ALA A 26 -2.44 -23.34 8.86
CA ALA A 26 -2.14 -24.68 8.34
C ALA A 26 -1.00 -24.68 7.30
N SER A 27 -0.68 -23.54 6.68
CA SER A 27 0.37 -23.42 5.65
C SER A 27 0.92 -21.99 5.54
N GLN A 28 2.09 -21.82 4.87
CA GLN A 28 2.59 -20.48 4.54
C GLN A 28 1.62 -19.76 3.60
N LYS A 29 1.00 -20.48 2.66
CA LYS A 29 0.04 -19.92 1.72
C LYS A 29 -1.17 -19.28 2.41
N GLU A 30 -1.78 -20.00 3.34
CA GLU A 30 -2.92 -19.49 4.12
C GLU A 30 -2.51 -18.25 4.92
N PHE A 31 -1.42 -18.35 5.67
CA PHE A 31 -0.88 -17.23 6.44
C PHE A 31 -0.62 -16.00 5.57
N PHE A 32 0.02 -16.19 4.41
CA PHE A 32 0.39 -15.12 3.50
C PHE A 32 -0.84 -14.41 2.95
N ILE A 33 -1.86 -15.15 2.51
CA ILE A 33 -3.10 -14.57 1.97
C ILE A 33 -3.86 -13.78 3.04
N THR A 34 -4.11 -14.39 4.20
CA THR A 34 -4.87 -13.76 5.29
C THR A 34 -4.15 -12.52 5.81
N SER A 35 -2.84 -12.59 5.98
CA SER A 35 -2.04 -11.44 6.43
C SER A 35 -2.08 -10.29 5.44
N LEU A 36 -1.97 -10.55 4.13
CA LEU A 36 -2.07 -9.50 3.13
C LEU A 36 -3.46 -8.84 3.10
N GLN A 37 -4.52 -9.63 3.29
CA GLN A 37 -5.89 -9.09 3.35
C GLN A 37 -6.06 -8.14 4.53
N ASN A 38 -5.63 -8.57 5.73
CA ASN A 38 -5.70 -7.75 6.93
C ASN A 38 -4.86 -6.48 6.82
N MET A 39 -3.61 -6.59 6.35
CA MET A 39 -2.73 -5.44 6.15
C MET A 39 -3.33 -4.46 5.12
N ALA A 40 -3.88 -4.96 4.00
CA ALA A 40 -4.49 -4.11 2.99
C ALA A 40 -5.69 -3.32 3.52
N GLU A 41 -6.52 -3.94 4.35
CA GLU A 41 -7.67 -3.27 4.97
C GLU A 41 -7.23 -2.15 5.92
N HIS A 42 -6.32 -2.46 6.85
CA HIS A 42 -5.83 -1.47 7.82
C HIS A 42 -5.07 -0.33 7.12
N LEU A 43 -4.27 -0.65 6.10
CA LEU A 43 -3.57 0.34 5.28
C LEU A 43 -4.55 1.26 4.56
N TYR A 44 -5.58 0.72 3.90
CA TYR A 44 -6.56 1.52 3.19
C TYR A 44 -7.28 2.50 4.12
N ASN A 45 -7.72 2.01 5.29
CA ASN A 45 -8.38 2.86 6.28
C ASN A 45 -7.43 3.93 6.84
N LEU A 46 -6.17 3.59 7.08
CA LEU A 46 -5.15 4.55 7.53
C LEU A 46 -4.81 5.60 6.47
N GLN A 47 -4.68 5.23 5.20
CA GLN A 47 -4.49 6.16 4.08
C GLN A 47 -5.69 7.10 3.95
N LYS A 48 -6.92 6.58 4.09
CA LYS A 48 -8.16 7.37 4.05
C LYS A 48 -8.21 8.42 5.16
N GLU A 49 -7.95 8.02 6.41
CA GLU A 49 -7.92 8.96 7.55
C GLU A 49 -6.77 9.96 7.42
N THR A 50 -5.59 9.53 6.96
CA THR A 50 -4.43 10.42 6.75
C THR A 50 -4.69 11.45 5.65
N LEU A 51 -5.33 11.05 4.55
CA LEU A 51 -5.74 11.97 3.48
C LEU A 51 -6.77 12.98 4.00
N LYS A 52 -7.78 12.51 4.74
CA LYS A 52 -8.81 13.37 5.34
C LYS A 52 -8.19 14.42 6.27
N GLU A 53 -7.35 14.01 7.22
CA GLU A 53 -6.66 14.93 8.14
C GLU A 53 -5.76 15.92 7.40
N THR A 54 -5.06 15.47 6.35
CA THR A 54 -4.21 16.33 5.52
C THR A 54 -5.04 17.42 4.84
N CYS A 55 -6.18 17.04 4.25
CA CYS A 55 -7.09 17.98 3.60
C CYS A 55 -7.76 18.93 4.60
N GLU A 56 -8.22 18.44 5.75
CA GLU A 56 -8.85 19.25 6.81
C GLU A 56 -7.86 20.25 7.42
N SER A 57 -6.63 19.84 7.68
CA SER A 57 -5.55 20.71 8.15
C SER A 57 -5.30 21.86 7.16
N PHE A 58 -5.19 21.53 5.87
CA PHE A 58 -5.03 22.56 4.83
C PHE A 58 -6.25 23.47 4.74
N ASP A 59 -7.47 22.93 4.90
CA ASP A 59 -8.70 23.72 4.90
C ASP A 59 -8.76 24.70 6.09
N VAL A 60 -8.28 24.31 7.26
CA VAL A 60 -8.14 25.22 8.40
C VAL A 60 -7.17 26.36 8.08
N GLN A 61 -6.08 26.09 7.37
CA GLN A 61 -5.14 27.15 6.94
C GLN A 61 -5.76 28.05 5.85
N LEU A 62 -6.49 27.49 4.88
CA LEU A 62 -7.32 28.25 3.93
C LEU A 62 -8.33 29.14 4.69
N GLY A 63 -8.86 28.61 5.79
CA GLY A 63 -9.65 29.28 6.82
C GLY A 63 -9.13 30.66 7.19
N LYS A 64 -7.84 30.72 7.52
CA LYS A 64 -7.14 31.86 8.13
C LYS A 64 -6.65 32.91 7.12
N GLY A 65 -6.81 32.67 5.82
CA GLY A 65 -6.61 33.68 4.77
C GLY A 65 -5.16 33.93 4.33
N LYS A 66 -4.15 33.40 5.03
CA LYS A 66 -2.75 33.39 4.55
C LYS A 66 -2.27 31.96 4.40
N ILE A 67 -2.24 31.49 3.15
CA ILE A 67 -1.53 30.27 2.78
C ILE A 67 -0.17 30.65 2.21
N THR A 68 0.86 30.07 2.80
CA THR A 68 2.24 30.18 2.34
C THR A 68 2.54 29.12 1.29
N GLU A 69 3.52 29.40 0.42
CA GLU A 69 4.03 28.39 -0.54
C GLU A 69 4.50 27.12 0.17
N LYS A 70 5.03 27.25 1.39
CA LYS A 70 5.44 26.12 2.24
C LYS A 70 4.27 25.20 2.59
N GLU A 71 3.10 25.74 2.88
CA GLU A 71 1.90 24.94 3.20
C GLU A 71 1.35 24.25 1.96
N ILE A 72 1.39 24.92 0.80
CA ILE A 72 1.05 24.31 -0.49
C ILE A 72 2.01 23.17 -0.82
N ALA A 73 3.32 23.38 -0.64
CA ALA A 73 4.32 22.35 -0.89
C ALA A 73 4.13 21.13 0.01
N LYS A 74 3.85 21.34 1.32
CA LYS A 74 3.53 20.24 2.25
C LYS A 74 2.29 19.45 1.84
N LEU A 75 1.22 20.14 1.41
CA LEU A 75 0.03 19.47 0.91
C LEU A 75 0.37 18.63 -0.34
N LYS A 76 1.08 19.22 -1.30
CA LYS A 76 1.45 18.54 -2.54
C LYS A 76 2.30 17.29 -2.25
N ASP A 77 3.28 17.39 -1.38
CA ASP A 77 4.13 16.27 -1.01
C ASP A 77 3.32 15.12 -0.39
N ALA A 78 2.38 15.43 0.51
CA ALA A 78 1.50 14.43 1.09
C ALA A 78 0.54 13.81 0.04
N LEU A 79 -0.03 14.62 -0.85
CA LEU A 79 -0.94 14.15 -1.89
C LEU A 79 -0.23 13.24 -2.91
N ASP A 80 0.99 13.55 -3.34
CA ASP A 80 1.76 12.73 -4.28
C ASP A 80 1.92 11.26 -3.81
N LYS A 81 1.87 11.04 -2.48
CA LYS A 81 1.97 9.70 -1.87
C LYS A 81 0.63 9.05 -1.55
N LEU A 82 -0.46 9.82 -1.48
CA LEU A 82 -1.75 9.33 -1.02
C LEU A 82 -2.78 9.17 -2.15
N ILE A 83 -2.68 9.91 -3.25
CA ILE A 83 -3.69 9.92 -4.32
C ILE A 83 -3.10 9.51 -5.68
N SER A 84 -3.98 9.29 -6.66
CA SER A 84 -3.55 8.96 -8.02
C SER A 84 -2.81 10.14 -8.65
N ASP A 85 -1.87 9.87 -9.56
CA ASP A 85 -1.16 10.94 -10.28
C ASP A 85 -2.13 11.82 -11.09
N LYS A 86 -3.21 11.24 -11.63
CA LYS A 86 -4.28 12.00 -12.30
C LYS A 86 -4.96 12.99 -11.34
N ASP A 87 -5.37 12.54 -10.15
CA ASP A 87 -6.01 13.40 -9.16
C ASP A 87 -5.01 14.43 -8.61
N PHE A 88 -3.75 14.03 -8.44
CA PHE A 88 -2.67 14.92 -8.03
C PHE A 88 -2.46 16.06 -9.03
N ARG A 89 -2.34 15.75 -10.33
CA ARG A 89 -2.24 16.78 -11.39
C ARG A 89 -3.47 17.68 -11.40
N MET A 90 -4.67 17.12 -11.26
CA MET A 90 -5.92 17.88 -11.22
C MET A 90 -5.95 18.85 -10.03
N VAL A 91 -5.55 18.42 -8.84
CA VAL A 91 -5.47 19.28 -7.65
C VAL A 91 -4.39 20.33 -7.84
N CYS A 92 -3.18 19.94 -8.25
CA CYS A 92 -2.06 20.87 -8.45
C CYS A 92 -2.38 21.98 -9.46
N ALA A 93 -3.02 21.65 -10.58
CA ALA A 93 -3.49 22.62 -11.56
C ALA A 93 -4.68 23.45 -11.03
N GLY A 94 -5.48 22.84 -10.16
CA GLY A 94 -6.69 23.41 -9.56
C GLY A 94 -6.49 24.13 -8.23
N MET A 95 -5.26 24.43 -7.81
CA MET A 95 -5.00 25.28 -6.62
C MET A 95 -5.24 26.77 -6.90
N THR A 96 -5.76 27.10 -8.08
CA THR A 96 -6.23 28.42 -8.48
C THR A 96 -7.76 28.49 -8.38
N GLY A 97 -8.30 29.58 -7.84
CA GLY A 97 -9.73 29.82 -7.73
C GLY A 97 -10.20 30.22 -6.33
N SER A 98 -11.52 30.24 -6.12
CA SER A 98 -12.10 30.57 -4.82
C SER A 98 -11.83 29.48 -3.79
N LYS A 99 -11.83 29.88 -2.51
CA LYS A 99 -11.63 28.98 -1.37
C LYS A 99 -12.62 27.82 -1.37
N GLU A 100 -13.86 28.08 -1.74
CA GLU A 100 -14.96 27.10 -1.81
C GLU A 100 -14.71 26.05 -2.88
N LEU A 101 -14.14 26.46 -4.03
CA LEU A 101 -13.78 25.54 -5.10
C LEU A 101 -12.63 24.61 -4.68
N ILE A 102 -11.63 25.16 -3.97
CA ILE A 102 -10.51 24.38 -3.44
C ILE A 102 -11.01 23.36 -2.40
N LYS A 103 -11.85 23.78 -1.45
CA LYS A 103 -12.49 22.89 -0.46
C LYS A 103 -13.24 21.74 -1.13
N LYS A 104 -14.07 22.05 -2.13
CA LYS A 104 -14.84 21.05 -2.86
C LYS A 104 -13.93 20.02 -3.54
N ARG A 105 -12.84 20.47 -4.18
CA ARG A 105 -11.85 19.59 -4.82
C ARG A 105 -11.16 18.68 -3.81
N LEU A 106 -10.72 19.21 -2.68
CA LEU A 106 -10.07 18.43 -1.62
C LEU A 106 -11.02 17.37 -1.02
N SER A 107 -12.29 17.71 -0.81
CA SER A 107 -13.29 16.78 -0.27
C SER A 107 -13.62 15.59 -1.19
N ALA A 108 -13.39 15.75 -2.49
CA ALA A 108 -13.64 14.72 -3.49
C ALA A 108 -12.50 13.71 -3.62
N LEU A 109 -11.35 13.97 -2.99
CA LEU A 109 -10.18 13.10 -3.09
C LEU A 109 -10.44 11.74 -2.44
N ARG A 110 -9.79 10.73 -3.02
CA ARG A 110 -9.80 9.35 -2.55
C ARG A 110 -8.37 8.83 -2.54
N PRO A 111 -8.00 8.03 -1.53
CA PRO A 111 -6.68 7.44 -1.50
C PRO A 111 -6.52 6.48 -2.68
N VAL A 112 -5.34 6.47 -3.30
CA VAL A 112 -4.98 5.44 -4.26
C VAL A 112 -4.60 4.18 -3.49
N SER A 113 -5.02 3.02 -4.01
CA SER A 113 -4.60 1.73 -3.48
C SER A 113 -3.95 0.94 -4.60
N LEU A 114 -2.62 0.82 -4.56
CA LEU A 114 -1.86 -0.08 -5.44
C LEU A 114 -2.31 -1.51 -5.22
N THR A 115 -2.62 -1.87 -3.97
CA THR A 115 -3.21 -3.16 -3.63
C THR A 115 -4.53 -3.41 -4.37
N GLY A 116 -5.41 -2.41 -4.41
CA GLY A 116 -6.67 -2.47 -5.16
C GLY A 116 -6.44 -2.65 -6.67
N GLU A 117 -5.45 -1.96 -7.24
CA GLU A 117 -5.06 -2.14 -8.65
C GLU A 117 -4.47 -3.53 -8.92
N ALA A 118 -3.62 -4.05 -8.03
CA ALA A 118 -2.99 -5.37 -8.17
C ALA A 118 -3.99 -6.54 -8.18
N ARG A 119 -5.16 -6.35 -7.56
CA ARG A 119 -6.25 -7.34 -7.53
C ARG A 119 -7.15 -7.29 -8.78
N LYS A 120 -7.11 -6.22 -9.58
CA LYS A 120 -7.96 -6.11 -10.78
C LYS A 120 -7.49 -7.05 -11.88
N ALA A 121 -8.43 -7.76 -12.50
CA ALA A 121 -8.15 -8.70 -13.60
C ALA A 121 -7.88 -8.04 -14.97
N GLY A 122 -7.83 -6.70 -15.04
CA GLY A 122 -7.69 -5.93 -16.28
C GLY A 122 -6.45 -5.03 -16.30
N ALA A 123 -6.29 -4.26 -17.37
CA ALA A 123 -5.24 -3.24 -17.46
C ALA A 123 -5.48 -2.17 -16.38
N GLY A 124 -4.75 -2.26 -15.28
CA GLY A 124 -4.72 -1.24 -14.23
C GLY A 124 -4.14 0.07 -14.75
N ALA A 125 -4.17 1.11 -13.90
CA ALA A 125 -3.51 2.36 -14.24
C ALA A 125 -2.01 2.13 -14.53
N ALA A 126 -1.50 2.60 -15.67
CA ALA A 126 -0.12 2.35 -16.11
C ALA A 126 0.93 2.77 -15.07
N ASP A 127 0.68 3.86 -14.33
CA ASP A 127 1.57 4.31 -13.26
C ASP A 127 1.55 3.39 -12.03
N ALA A 128 0.38 2.84 -11.69
CA ALA A 128 0.27 1.86 -10.62
C ALA A 128 1.01 0.57 -10.98
N GLU A 129 0.84 0.10 -12.22
CA GLU A 129 1.54 -1.08 -12.73
C GLU A 129 3.06 -0.89 -12.68
N ARG A 130 3.57 0.27 -13.14
CA ARG A 130 4.98 0.59 -13.06
C ARG A 130 5.51 0.53 -11.62
N ARG A 131 4.83 1.17 -10.67
CA ARG A 131 5.23 1.16 -9.24
C ARG A 131 5.21 -0.24 -8.64
N ILE A 132 4.21 -1.05 -8.99
CA ILE A 132 4.11 -2.46 -8.57
C ILE A 132 5.32 -3.24 -9.11
N MET A 133 5.63 -3.12 -10.41
CA MET A 133 6.72 -3.86 -11.04
C MET A 133 8.10 -3.42 -10.56
N GLU A 134 8.32 -2.12 -10.32
CA GLU A 134 9.56 -1.61 -9.70
C GLU A 134 9.75 -2.22 -8.30
N THR A 135 8.68 -2.28 -7.51
CA THR A 135 8.72 -2.85 -6.16
C THR A 135 8.91 -4.36 -6.19
N TYR A 136 8.23 -5.05 -7.12
CA TYR A 136 8.36 -6.48 -7.37
C TYR A 136 9.80 -6.88 -7.72
N ALA A 137 10.47 -6.08 -8.55
CA ALA A 137 11.88 -6.25 -8.87
C ALA A 137 12.77 -6.01 -7.63
N ARG A 138 12.48 -4.97 -6.84
CA ARG A 138 13.22 -4.63 -5.62
C ARG A 138 13.14 -5.72 -4.55
N LEU A 139 11.98 -6.36 -4.42
CA LEU A 139 11.72 -7.50 -3.53
C LEU A 139 12.24 -8.83 -4.09
N ARG A 140 12.88 -8.83 -5.27
CA ARG A 140 13.41 -10.04 -5.94
C ARG A 140 12.36 -11.15 -6.11
N PHE A 141 11.11 -10.78 -6.38
CA PHE A 141 10.02 -11.74 -6.53
C PHE A 141 10.02 -12.46 -7.89
N GLN A 142 10.77 -11.96 -8.88
CA GLN A 142 10.87 -12.59 -10.19
C GLN A 142 11.47 -14.01 -10.11
N PRO A 143 12.66 -14.23 -9.51
CA PRO A 143 13.19 -15.57 -9.26
C PRO A 143 12.24 -16.49 -8.47
N LEU A 144 11.51 -15.94 -7.49
CA LEU A 144 10.57 -16.74 -6.67
C LEU A 144 9.40 -17.24 -7.52
N ALA A 145 8.85 -16.38 -8.38
CA ALA A 145 7.79 -16.79 -9.32
C ALA A 145 8.28 -17.83 -10.33
N GLU A 146 9.49 -17.67 -10.87
CA GLU A 146 10.11 -18.66 -11.76
C GLU A 146 10.30 -20.02 -11.08
N GLN A 147 10.76 -20.02 -9.82
CA GLN A 147 10.91 -21.23 -9.01
C GLN A 147 9.57 -21.96 -8.83
N MET A 148 8.50 -21.23 -8.47
CA MET A 148 7.16 -21.80 -8.28
C MET A 148 6.55 -22.30 -9.59
N ASN A 149 6.79 -21.61 -10.71
CA ASN A 149 6.30 -22.01 -12.03
C ASN A 149 6.99 -23.28 -12.54
N ALA A 150 8.29 -23.43 -12.27
CA ALA A 150 9.05 -24.60 -12.69
C ALA A 150 8.66 -25.87 -11.92
N ALA A 151 8.27 -25.73 -10.65
CA ALA A 151 7.91 -26.84 -9.77
C ALA A 151 6.78 -26.45 -8.80
N PRO A 152 5.51 -26.45 -9.23
CA PRO A 152 4.37 -25.96 -8.46
C PRO A 152 3.89 -27.00 -7.42
N ASN A 153 4.75 -27.37 -6.49
CA ASN A 153 4.41 -28.23 -5.34
C ASN A 153 4.43 -27.43 -4.04
N ASP A 154 3.67 -27.89 -3.04
CA ASP A 154 3.44 -27.17 -1.78
C ASP A 154 4.74 -26.78 -1.07
N ARG A 155 5.75 -27.65 -1.07
CA ARG A 155 7.04 -27.36 -0.45
C ARG A 155 7.76 -26.19 -1.13
N VAL A 156 7.84 -26.19 -2.46
CA VAL A 156 8.49 -25.11 -3.21
C VAL A 156 7.74 -23.78 -3.03
N ILE A 157 6.40 -23.85 -2.98
CA ILE A 157 5.55 -22.69 -2.74
C ILE A 157 5.80 -22.14 -1.33
N ASP A 158 5.81 -22.98 -0.31
CA ASP A 158 6.05 -22.57 1.06
C ASP A 158 7.45 -21.96 1.24
N GLU A 159 8.48 -22.55 0.65
CA GLU A 159 9.85 -22.00 0.63
C GLU A 159 9.90 -20.64 -0.07
N ALA A 160 9.22 -20.47 -1.20
CA ALA A 160 9.16 -19.21 -1.94
C ALA A 160 8.42 -18.12 -1.17
N LEU A 161 7.29 -18.45 -0.53
CA LEU A 161 6.52 -17.50 0.29
C LEU A 161 7.27 -17.10 1.56
N MET A 162 8.00 -18.03 2.19
CA MET A 162 8.88 -17.71 3.32
C MET A 162 9.98 -16.71 2.90
N LYS A 163 10.65 -16.93 1.76
CA LYS A 163 11.62 -15.98 1.21
C LYS A 163 10.98 -14.64 0.86
N ALA A 164 9.78 -14.65 0.29
CA ALA A 164 9.07 -13.42 -0.05
C ALA A 164 8.80 -12.55 1.20
N ARG A 165 8.44 -13.17 2.32
CA ARG A 165 8.25 -12.48 3.61
C ARG A 165 9.55 -11.88 4.15
N ALA A 166 10.67 -12.61 4.01
CA ALA A 166 11.99 -12.11 4.39
C ALA A 166 12.40 -10.89 3.54
N GLU A 167 12.19 -10.93 2.22
CA GLU A 167 12.46 -9.80 1.33
C GLU A 167 11.57 -8.58 1.65
N VAL A 168 10.32 -8.79 2.07
CA VAL A 168 9.46 -7.71 2.58
C VAL A 168 10.00 -7.13 3.88
N ALA A 169 10.52 -7.95 4.79
CA ALA A 169 11.16 -7.49 6.02
C ALA A 169 12.38 -6.60 5.70
N GLU A 170 13.26 -7.04 4.80
CA GLU A 170 14.41 -6.27 4.33
C GLU A 170 13.98 -4.95 3.68
N TYR A 171 12.93 -4.96 2.87
CA TYR A 171 12.38 -3.77 2.24
C TYR A 171 11.85 -2.77 3.28
N CYS A 172 11.10 -3.24 4.30
CA CYS A 172 10.65 -2.39 5.39
C CYS A 172 11.81 -1.74 6.14
N CYS A 173 12.91 -2.48 6.38
CA CYS A 173 14.13 -1.94 6.99
C CYS A 173 14.80 -0.89 6.10
N LEU A 174 14.95 -1.16 4.80
CA LEU A 174 15.58 -0.25 3.83
C LEU A 174 14.87 1.11 3.75
N TYR A 175 13.53 1.09 3.82
CA TYR A 175 12.70 2.28 3.75
C TYR A 175 12.36 2.87 5.11
N HIS A 176 12.98 2.38 6.19
CA HIS A 176 12.74 2.81 7.57
C HIS A 176 11.25 2.84 7.90
N VAL A 177 10.49 1.82 7.47
CA VAL A 177 9.08 1.67 7.85
C VAL A 177 9.05 1.41 9.36
N PRO A 178 8.46 2.31 10.15
CA PRO A 178 8.42 2.13 11.59
C PRO A 178 7.62 0.89 11.97
N LEU A 179 8.19 0.04 12.83
CA LEU A 179 7.57 -1.19 13.30
C LEU A 179 7.28 -1.16 14.80
N ASN A 180 7.54 -0.05 15.51
CA ASN A 180 7.15 0.12 16.91
C ASN A 180 5.79 0.80 17.00
N GLU A 181 5.03 0.47 18.04
CA GLU A 181 3.67 0.99 18.24
C GLU A 181 3.64 2.49 18.53
N ASP A 182 4.73 3.03 19.08
CA ASP A 182 4.90 4.45 19.39
C ASP A 182 5.26 5.30 18.16
N ASP A 183 5.70 4.67 17.06
CA ASP A 183 6.12 5.38 15.86
C ASP A 183 4.93 5.74 14.96
N THR A 184 4.96 6.92 14.35
CA THR A 184 3.93 7.36 13.39
C THR A 184 4.30 6.99 11.96
N LEU A 185 3.40 6.29 11.26
CA LEU A 185 3.58 5.98 9.84
C LEU A 185 3.40 7.24 8.99
N THR A 186 4.46 7.64 8.29
CA THR A 186 4.41 8.79 7.37
C THR A 186 3.69 8.42 6.07
N PRO A 187 3.17 9.40 5.30
CA PRO A 187 2.61 9.13 3.96
C PRO A 187 3.57 8.36 3.04
N PHE A 188 4.87 8.61 3.17
CA PHE A 188 5.90 7.85 2.46
C PHE A 188 5.93 6.38 2.89
N SER A 189 5.97 6.12 4.21
CA SER A 189 5.94 4.76 4.76
C SER A 189 4.68 4.00 4.32
N LEU A 190 3.51 4.66 4.31
CA LEU A 190 2.26 4.07 3.83
C LEU A 190 2.33 3.70 2.34
N SER A 191 2.91 4.56 1.51
CA SER A 191 3.11 4.28 0.08
C SER A 191 4.07 3.09 -0.14
N CYS A 192 5.13 2.97 0.67
CA CYS A 192 6.05 1.82 0.61
C CYS A 192 5.34 0.51 1.00
N VAL A 193 4.54 0.54 2.07
CA VAL A 193 3.77 -0.63 2.51
C VAL A 193 2.74 -1.04 1.46
N ASP A 194 2.00 -0.09 0.86
CA ASP A 194 1.04 -0.40 -0.22
C ASP A 194 1.72 -1.06 -1.42
N ALA A 195 2.89 -0.54 -1.83
CA ALA A 195 3.64 -1.09 -2.94
C ALA A 195 4.14 -2.52 -2.65
N ALA A 196 4.60 -2.79 -1.42
CA ALA A 196 5.03 -4.12 -1.00
C ALA A 196 3.86 -5.12 -0.98
N ILE A 197 2.70 -4.73 -0.42
CA ILE A 197 1.49 -5.55 -0.40
C ILE A 197 1.00 -5.83 -1.84
N ALA A 198 1.00 -4.83 -2.70
CA ALA A 198 0.62 -4.97 -4.11
C ALA A 198 1.56 -5.92 -4.88
N ALA A 199 2.87 -5.85 -4.64
CA ALA A 199 3.84 -6.79 -5.21
C ALA A 199 3.61 -8.22 -4.69
N CYS A 200 3.23 -8.39 -3.42
CA CYS A 200 2.87 -9.70 -2.87
C CYS A 200 1.60 -10.27 -3.52
N TYR A 201 0.58 -9.45 -3.78
CA TYR A 201 -0.58 -9.87 -4.57
C TYR A 201 -0.20 -10.29 -5.99
N ARG A 202 0.73 -9.58 -6.63
CA ARG A 202 1.24 -9.96 -7.95
C ARG A 202 1.93 -11.32 -7.91
N LEU A 203 2.73 -11.60 -6.87
CA LEU A 203 3.37 -12.90 -6.66
C LEU A 203 2.33 -14.02 -6.52
N LEU A 204 1.27 -13.80 -5.73
CA LEU A 204 0.15 -14.74 -5.59
C LEU A 204 -0.59 -14.98 -6.91
N SER A 205 -0.82 -13.93 -7.71
CA SER A 205 -1.45 -14.06 -9.02
C SER A 205 -0.61 -14.91 -9.98
N ASN A 206 0.72 -14.82 -9.91
CA ASN A 206 1.61 -15.69 -10.69
C ASN A 206 1.55 -17.14 -10.20
N LEU A 207 1.49 -17.36 -8.88
CA LEU A 207 1.30 -18.69 -8.30
C LEU A 207 -0.02 -19.35 -8.76
N HIS A 208 -1.13 -18.61 -8.75
CA HIS A 208 -2.43 -19.11 -9.21
C HIS A 208 -2.42 -19.51 -10.69
N LYS A 209 -1.73 -18.74 -11.54
CA LYS A 209 -1.51 -19.09 -12.95
C LYS A 209 -0.71 -20.39 -13.08
N ALA A 210 0.33 -20.57 -12.26
CA ALA A 210 1.15 -21.78 -12.25
C ALA A 210 0.35 -23.04 -11.90
N LEU A 211 -0.56 -22.92 -10.94
CA LEU A 211 -1.39 -24.02 -10.44
C LEU A 211 -2.62 -24.31 -11.31
N GLY A 212 -2.87 -23.53 -12.36
CA GLY A 212 -4.08 -23.65 -13.19
C GLY A 212 -5.38 -23.32 -12.46
N THR A 213 -5.31 -22.87 -11.21
CA THR A 213 -6.46 -22.42 -10.42
C THR A 213 -6.64 -20.93 -10.68
N GLY A 214 -7.51 -20.57 -11.63
CA GLY A 214 -7.95 -19.18 -11.78
C GLY A 214 -8.50 -18.66 -10.44
N ILE A 215 -8.32 -17.35 -10.19
CA ILE A 215 -8.90 -16.69 -9.01
C ILE A 215 -10.43 -16.82 -9.12
N ALA A 216 -11.02 -17.79 -8.43
CA ALA A 216 -12.44 -17.77 -8.14
C ALA A 216 -12.62 -16.69 -7.07
N GLU A 217 -13.02 -15.50 -7.50
CA GLU A 217 -13.49 -14.44 -6.62
C GLU A 217 -14.59 -15.02 -5.71
N ARG A 218 -14.34 -15.03 -4.40
CA ARG A 218 -15.37 -15.11 -3.37
C ARG A 218 -15.35 -13.81 -2.59
#